data_AF-A0A1V2B840-F1
#
_entry.id   AF-A0A1V2B840-F1
#
_cell.length_a   1.000
_cell.length_b   1.000
_cell.length_c   1.000
_cell.angle_alpha   90.00
_cell.angle_beta   90.00
_cell.angle_gamma   90.00
#
_symmetry.space_group_name_H-M   'P 1'
#
loop_
_entity.id
_entity.type
_entity.pdbx_description
1 polymer ?
#
loop_
_entity_poly.entity_id
_entity_poly.type
_entity_poly.pdbx_seq_one_letter_code
_entity_poly.pdbx_strand_id
1 'polypeptide(L)'
;MLRPHPHSSIYYIIQEEIPLATIFVIGLWVFPYSSFFLNESTYMISSPLNAKEFANSRATSSGNLGVTLDKTLGGWMIATHGVVFIPWLTPGFGFLAYIMMLCRGFR
;
A
#
# COMPACT_ATOMS: atom_id res chain seq x y z
N MET A 1 -17.77 -1.16 -47.09
CA MET A 1 -16.83 -1.92 -46.25
C MET A 1 -16.01 -0.92 -45.43
N LEU A 2 -16.57 -0.43 -44.33
CA LEU A 2 -15.94 0.60 -43.47
C LEU A 2 -15.21 -0.12 -42.33
N ARG A 3 -13.88 0.02 -42.26
CA ARG A 3 -13.08 -0.53 -41.15
C ARG A 3 -13.44 0.23 -39.87
N PRO A 4 -13.76 -0.44 -38.75
CA PRO A 4 -13.98 0.26 -37.49
C PRO A 4 -12.64 0.78 -36.94
N HIS A 5 -12.67 2.01 -36.43
CA HIS A 5 -11.53 2.70 -35.83
C HIS A 5 -10.99 1.96 -34.58
N PRO A 6 -9.67 2.02 -34.30
CA PRO A 6 -9.01 1.26 -33.23
C PRO A 6 -9.32 1.73 -31.80
N HIS A 7 -10.06 2.84 -31.64
CA HIS A 7 -10.34 3.42 -30.32
C HIS A 7 -11.33 2.63 -29.47
N SER A 8 -12.14 1.74 -30.06
CA SER A 8 -13.11 0.93 -29.30
C SER A 8 -12.52 -0.37 -28.74
N SER A 9 -11.48 -0.92 -29.37
CA SER A 9 -10.93 -2.24 -28.99
C SER A 9 -10.31 -2.25 -27.59
N ILE A 10 -9.72 -1.14 -27.16
CA ILE A 10 -9.09 -1.03 -25.83
C ILE A 10 -10.15 -1.08 -24.74
N TYR A 11 -11.30 -0.41 -24.92
CA TYR A 11 -12.39 -0.43 -23.94
C TYR A 11 -13.00 -1.82 -23.79
N TYR A 12 -13.18 -2.56 -24.89
CA TYR A 12 -13.66 -3.95 -24.82
C TYR A 12 -12.65 -4.89 -24.14
N ILE A 13 -11.35 -4.72 -24.38
CA ILE A 13 -10.30 -5.50 -23.70
C ILE A 13 -10.28 -5.22 -22.18
N ILE A 14 -10.43 -3.95 -21.77
CA ILE A 14 -10.44 -3.58 -20.35
C ILE A 14 -11.69 -4.14 -19.64
N GLN A 15 -12.84 -4.18 -20.33
CA GLN A 15 -14.13 -4.55 -19.76
C GLN A 15 -14.35 -6.07 -19.70
N GLU A 16 -13.75 -6.85 -20.61
CA GLU A 16 -13.80 -8.32 -20.64
C GLU A 16 -12.71 -8.95 -19.74
N GLU A 17 -11.54 -8.32 -19.60
CA GLU A 17 -10.38 -8.92 -18.89
C GLU A 17 -10.24 -8.51 -17.42
N ILE A 18 -10.82 -7.36 -17.01
CA ILE A 18 -10.73 -6.87 -15.63
C ILE A 18 -12.12 -6.92 -14.99
N PRO A 19 -12.45 -7.98 -14.22
CA PRO A 19 -13.73 -8.04 -13.54
C PRO A 19 -13.88 -6.82 -12.63
N LEU A 20 -15.09 -6.25 -12.55
CA LEU A 20 -15.41 -5.09 -11.68
C LEU A 20 -14.88 -5.26 -10.25
N ALA A 21 -14.87 -6.50 -9.74
CA ALA A 21 -14.28 -6.86 -8.46
C ALA A 21 -12.81 -6.44 -8.33
N THR A 22 -11.98 -6.62 -9.37
CA THR A 22 -10.57 -6.22 -9.38
C THR A 22 -10.41 -4.71 -9.27
N ILE A 23 -11.24 -3.93 -9.97
CA ILE A 23 -11.22 -2.46 -9.89
C ILE A 23 -11.55 -2.00 -8.46
N PHE A 24 -12.58 -2.60 -7.85
CA PHE A 24 -12.93 -2.32 -6.46
C PHE A 24 -11.81 -2.70 -5.49
N VAL A 25 -11.20 -3.87 -5.66
CA VAL A 25 -10.08 -4.32 -4.83
C VAL A 25 -8.92 -3.34 -4.94
N ILE A 26 -8.48 -2.98 -6.14
CA ILE A 26 -7.38 -2.02 -6.35
C ILE A 26 -7.72 -0.66 -5.74
N GLY A 27 -8.93 -0.14 -5.96
CA GLY A 27 -9.36 1.14 -5.42
C GLY A 27 -9.37 1.17 -3.89
N LEU A 28 -9.94 0.14 -3.26
CA LEU A 28 -9.96 -0.01 -1.80
C LEU A 28 -8.57 -0.21 -1.21
N TRP A 29 -7.61 -0.73 -1.98
CA TRP A 29 -6.25 -0.98 -1.49
C TRP A 29 -5.32 0.23 -1.65
N VAL A 30 -5.37 0.90 -2.81
CA VAL A 30 -4.44 1.99 -3.15
C VAL A 30 -4.83 3.30 -2.47
N PHE A 31 -6.13 3.57 -2.34
CA PHE A 31 -6.62 4.82 -1.78
C PHE A 31 -6.19 5.02 -0.31
N PRO A 32 -6.41 4.06 0.61
CA PRO A 32 -6.04 4.24 2.01
C PRO A 32 -4.53 4.25 2.19
N TYR A 33 -3.79 3.45 1.41
CA TYR A 33 -2.34 3.39 1.48
C TYR A 33 -1.70 4.78 1.30
N SER A 34 -2.14 5.53 0.28
CA SER A 34 -1.63 6.88 0.01
C SER A 34 -2.00 7.89 1.11
N SER A 35 -3.26 7.90 1.54
CA SER A 35 -3.74 8.83 2.57
C SER A 35 -3.07 8.60 3.93
N PHE A 36 -2.87 7.34 4.34
CA PHE A 36 -2.23 7.02 5.62
C PHE A 36 -0.73 7.35 5.64
N PHE A 37 -0.02 7.09 4.54
CA PHE A 37 1.41 7.35 4.43
C PHE A 37 1.74 8.85 4.53
N LEU A 38 0.95 9.70 3.87
CA LEU A 38 1.12 11.16 3.94
C LEU A 38 0.77 11.73 5.33
N ASN A 39 -0.24 11.16 5.99
CA ASN A 39 -0.65 11.62 7.31
C ASN A 39 0.36 11.24 8.40
N GLU A 40 0.94 10.03 8.33
CA GLU A 40 1.93 9.53 9.28
C GLU A 40 3.26 10.31 9.19
N SER A 41 3.75 10.53 7.97
CA SER A 41 4.94 11.37 7.73
C SER A 41 4.79 12.80 8.25
N THR A 42 3.63 13.43 8.02
CA THR A 42 3.35 14.80 8.52
C THR A 42 3.28 14.85 10.05
N TYR A 43 2.64 13.86 10.68
CA TYR A 43 2.54 13.77 12.14
C TYR A 43 3.92 13.58 12.82
N MET A 44 4.76 12.74 12.23
CA MET A 44 6.10 12.45 12.77
C MET A 44 7.06 13.64 12.64
N ILE A 45 6.98 14.40 11.54
CA ILE A 45 7.85 15.57 11.30
C ILE A 45 7.40 16.81 12.09
N SER A 46 6.11 16.93 12.40
CA SER A 46 5.55 18.06 13.16
C SER A 46 5.77 17.97 14.68
N SER A 47 6.12 16.80 15.20
CA SER A 47 6.24 16.52 16.63
C SER A 47 7.43 17.18 17.37
N PRO A 48 8.62 17.40 16.77
CA PRO A 48 9.72 18.10 17.45
C PRO A 48 9.95 19.53 16.93
N LEU A 49 9.81 20.53 17.81
CA LEU A 49 10.09 21.94 17.48
C LEU A 49 11.57 22.21 17.12
N ASN A 50 12.51 21.48 17.73
CA ASN A 50 13.96 21.76 17.66
C ASN A 50 14.80 20.70 16.90
N ALA A 51 14.18 19.68 16.31
CA ALA A 51 14.92 18.56 15.68
C ALA A 51 14.19 17.98 14.45
N LYS A 52 13.68 18.86 13.57
CA LYS A 52 12.90 18.47 12.40
C LYS A 52 13.67 17.60 11.41
N GLU A 53 14.96 17.88 11.19
CA GLU A 53 15.81 17.07 10.28
C GLU A 53 16.07 15.65 10.82
N PHE A 54 16.22 15.49 12.14
CA PHE A 54 16.36 14.18 12.77
C PHE A 54 15.05 13.39 12.77
N ALA A 55 13.91 14.06 12.92
CA ALA A 55 12.61 13.42 12.77
C ALA A 55 12.37 12.99 11.31
N ASN A 56 12.75 13.81 10.34
CA ASN A 56 12.63 13.48 8.92
C ASN A 56 13.53 12.30 8.52
N SER A 57 14.76 12.24 9.03
CA SER A 57 15.66 11.11 8.76
C SER A 57 15.18 9.81 9.41
N ARG A 58 14.60 9.85 10.61
CA ARG A 58 13.94 8.69 11.25
C ARG A 58 12.67 8.25 10.54
N ALA A 59 11.86 9.20 10.08
CA ALA A 59 10.68 8.92 9.27
C ALA A 59 11.05 8.19 7.98
N THR A 60 12.03 8.73 7.26
CA THR A 60 12.48 8.18 5.99
C THR A 60 13.15 6.83 6.16
N SER A 61 14.02 6.65 7.17
CA SER A 61 14.68 5.36 7.41
C SER A 61 13.71 4.28 7.88
N SER A 62 12.71 4.63 8.70
CA SER A 62 11.66 3.69 9.14
C SER A 62 10.73 3.32 7.98
N GLY A 63 10.37 4.28 7.12
CA GLY A 63 9.60 4.02 5.90
C GLY A 63 10.34 3.10 4.94
N ASN A 64 11.63 3.35 4.69
CA ASN A 64 12.47 2.50 3.84
C ASN A 64 12.63 1.09 4.43
N LEU A 65 12.81 0.96 5.74
CA LEU A 65 12.85 -0.34 6.43
C LEU A 65 11.53 -1.10 6.27
N GLY A 66 10.39 -0.41 6.39
CA GLY A 66 9.07 -0.97 6.14
C GLY A 66 8.95 -1.53 4.72
N VAL A 67 9.36 -0.77 3.70
CA VAL A 67 9.35 -1.22 2.29
C VAL A 67 10.28 -2.40 2.06
N THR A 68 11.45 -2.43 2.68
CA THR A 68 12.37 -3.57 2.57
C THR A 68 11.76 -4.82 3.17
N LEU A 69 11.21 -4.74 4.39
CA LEU A 69 10.53 -5.87 5.04
C LEU A 69 9.33 -6.37 4.22
N ASP A 70 8.52 -5.45 3.71
CA ASP A 70 7.37 -5.77 2.85
C ASP A 70 7.81 -6.53 1.59
N LYS A 71 8.83 -6.05 0.88
CA LYS A 71 9.33 -6.74 -0.32
C LYS A 71 9.98 -8.08 -0.01
N THR A 72 10.69 -8.20 1.11
CA THR A 72 11.30 -9.47 1.52
C THR A 72 10.23 -10.50 1.88
N LEU A 73 9.22 -10.12 2.67
CA LEU A 73 8.13 -11.01 3.06
C LEU A 73 7.22 -11.34 1.87
N GLY A 74 6.90 -10.35 1.03
CA GLY A 74 6.17 -10.55 -0.22
C GLY A 74 6.88 -11.50 -1.16
N GLY A 75 8.18 -11.29 -1.39
CA GLY A 75 9.02 -12.18 -2.20
C GLY A 75 9.09 -13.61 -1.65
N TRP A 76 9.25 -13.75 -0.33
CA TRP A 76 9.26 -15.06 0.32
C TRP A 76 7.90 -15.76 0.21
N MET A 77 6.80 -15.02 0.38
CA MET A 77 5.45 -15.56 0.26
C MET A 77 5.13 -15.98 -1.19
N ILE A 78 5.59 -15.21 -2.18
CA ILE A 78 5.50 -15.61 -3.60
C ILE A 78 6.24 -16.92 -3.83
N ALA A 79 7.46 -17.05 -3.31
CA ALA A 79 8.29 -18.24 -3.53
C ALA A 79 7.72 -19.52 -2.88
N THR A 80 6.92 -19.39 -1.81
CA THR A 80 6.42 -20.53 -1.02
C THR A 80 4.93 -20.84 -1.25
N HIS A 81 4.10 -19.81 -1.41
CA HIS A 81 2.64 -19.94 -1.48
C HIS A 81 2.02 -19.33 -2.75
N GLY A 82 2.82 -18.65 -3.59
CA GLY A 82 2.37 -18.05 -4.84
C GLY A 82 1.78 -16.64 -4.67
N VAL A 83 1.48 -16.00 -5.81
CA VAL A 83 1.07 -14.58 -5.90
C VAL A 83 -0.28 -14.28 -5.25
N VAL A 84 -1.15 -15.29 -5.10
CA VAL A 84 -2.53 -15.13 -4.59
C VAL A 84 -2.55 -14.64 -3.14
N PHE A 85 -1.48 -14.87 -2.38
CA PHE A 85 -1.40 -14.49 -0.97
C PHE A 85 -0.89 -13.06 -0.73
N ILE A 86 -0.35 -12.38 -1.75
CA ILE A 86 0.18 -11.01 -1.60
C ILE A 86 -0.85 -10.00 -1.10
N PRO A 87 -2.12 -9.99 -1.58
CA PRO A 87 -3.12 -9.04 -1.11
C PRO A 87 -3.47 -9.17 0.38
N TRP A 88 -3.06 -10.27 1.03
CA TRP A 88 -3.30 -10.51 2.46
C TRP A 88 -2.18 -9.99 3.36
N LEU A 89 -1.01 -9.65 2.82
CA LEU A 89 0.10 -9.07 3.61
C LEU A 89 -0.26 -7.72 4.21
N THR A 90 -0.83 -6.82 3.42
CA THR A 90 -1.19 -5.47 3.87
C THR A 90 -2.22 -5.44 4.99
N PRO A 91 -3.36 -6.17 4.92
CA PRO A 91 -4.26 -6.22 6.07
C PRO A 91 -3.60 -6.88 7.29
N GLY A 92 -2.68 -7.84 7.10
CA GLY A 92 -1.87 -8.41 8.18
C GLY A 92 -0.99 -7.36 8.88
N PHE A 93 -0.26 -6.56 8.11
CA PHE A 93 0.55 -5.45 8.63
C PHE A 93 -0.29 -4.32 9.24
N GLY A 94 -1.42 -3.98 8.62
CA GLY A 94 -2.37 -3.01 9.15
C GLY A 94 -2.97 -3.44 10.49
N PHE A 95 -3.29 -4.73 10.64
CA PHE A 95 -3.74 -5.29 11.90
C PHE A 95 -2.65 -5.26 12.98
N LEU A 96 -1.40 -5.58 12.61
CA LEU A 96 -0.26 -5.48 13.53
C LEU A 96 -0.04 -4.03 14.00
N ALA A 97 -0.15 -3.05 13.09
CA ALA A 97 -0.06 -1.64 13.42
C ALA A 97 -1.21 -1.19 14.36
N TYR A 98 -2.43 -1.69 14.12
CA TYR A 98 -3.57 -1.46 14.99
C TYR A 98 -3.34 -2.02 16.41
N ILE A 99 -2.82 -3.24 16.53
CA ILE A 99 -2.42 -3.82 17.82
C ILE A 99 -1.39 -2.93 18.51
N MET A 100 -0.35 -2.48 17.79
CA MET A 100 0.67 -1.60 18.37
C MET A 100 0.08 -0.28 18.88
N MET A 101 -0.88 0.31 18.16
CA MET A 101 -1.58 1.50 18.62
C MET A 101 -2.41 1.24 19.88
N LEU A 102 -3.10 0.11 19.95
CA LEU A 102 -3.85 -0.30 21.15
C LEU A 102 -2.91 -0.49 22.35
N CYS A 103 -1.80 -1.21 22.17
CA CYS A 103 -0.79 -1.41 23.21
C CYS A 103 -0.16 -0.08 23.66
N ARG A 104 0.04 0.88 22.75
CA ARG A 104 0.49 2.23 23.10
C ARG A 104 -0.52 2.95 24.01
N GLY A 105 -1.82 2.79 23.75
CA GLY A 105 -2.88 3.42 24.55
C GLY A 105 -3.09 2.83 25.94
N PHE A 106 -2.55 1.63 26.21
CA PHE A 106 -2.56 1.01 27.54
C PHE A 106 -1.42 1.49 28.46
N ARG A 107 -0.54 2.37 27.98
CA ARG A 107 0.62 2.91 28.71
C ARG A 107 0.52 4.42 28.86
#